data_AF-A0A6I2GSE1-F1
#
_entry.id   AF-A0A6I2GSE1-F1
#
_cell.length_a   1.000
_cell.length_b   1.000
_cell.length_c   1.000
_cell.angle_alpha   90.00
_cell.angle_beta   90.00
_cell.angle_gamma   90.00
#
_symmetry.space_group_name_H-M   'P 1'
#
loop_
_entity.id
_entity.type
_entity.pdbx_description
1 polymer ?
#
loop_
_entity_poly.entity_id
_entity_poly.type
_entity_poly.pdbx_seq_one_letter_code
_entity_poly.pdbx_strand_id
1 'polypeptide(L)'
;MSIEYIDLGKDYSKHLGPRYKRDGNNSGEQFREKVLEPAFLNHDQVVVNLDSIVGYSASFLEEAFGGLVRKHGLSSVQEKVRFDTIKRLYLVPLIESWMKDASHSSSKQSR
;
A
#
# COMPACT_ATOMS: atom_id res chain seq x y z
N MET A 1 5.28 9.99 -19.66
CA MET A 1 4.53 9.44 -18.52
C MET A 1 5.33 8.26 -18.00
N SER A 2 5.93 8.37 -16.81
CA SER A 2 6.72 7.28 -16.20
C SER A 2 5.81 6.38 -15.35
N ILE A 3 5.99 5.07 -15.51
CA ILE A 3 5.24 4.05 -14.77
C ILE A 3 6.24 3.21 -14.00
N GLU A 4 6.04 3.08 -12.69
CA GLU A 4 6.76 2.12 -11.86
C GLU A 4 5.89 0.88 -11.63
N TYR A 5 6.47 -0.30 -11.81
CA TYR A 5 5.80 -1.57 -11.58
C TYR A 5 6.45 -2.28 -10.39
N ILE A 6 5.67 -2.53 -9.35
CA ILE A 6 6.12 -3.17 -8.10
C ILE A 6 5.44 -4.52 -7.99
N ASP A 7 6.21 -5.60 -8.08
CA ASP A 7 5.77 -6.94 -7.75
C ASP A 7 5.92 -7.14 -6.22
N LEU A 8 4.81 -7.06 -5.47
CA LEU A 8 4.83 -7.04 -4.00
C LEU A 8 5.54 -8.26 -3.39
N GLY A 9 5.40 -9.43 -4.01
CA GLY A 9 6.02 -10.66 -3.54
C GLY A 9 7.50 -10.79 -3.92
N LYS A 10 7.91 -10.28 -5.09
CA LYS A 10 9.30 -10.40 -5.58
C LYS A 10 10.18 -9.23 -5.16
N ASP A 11 9.67 -8.01 -5.24
CA ASP A 11 10.42 -6.78 -4.97
C ASP A 11 10.41 -6.41 -3.50
N TYR A 12 9.49 -7.00 -2.72
CA TYR A 12 9.42 -6.79 -1.28
C TYR A 12 9.47 -8.10 -0.48
N SER A 13 8.38 -8.87 -0.46
CA SER A 13 8.33 -10.15 0.26
C SER A 13 7.13 -11.01 -0.09
N LYS A 14 7.36 -12.30 -0.31
CA LYS A 14 6.31 -13.31 -0.47
C LYS A 14 5.45 -13.51 0.78
N HIS A 15 6.01 -13.23 1.96
CA HIS A 15 5.37 -13.35 3.26
C HIS A 15 5.25 -11.96 3.91
N LEU A 16 4.05 -11.39 3.86
CA LEU A 16 3.78 -10.06 4.39
C LEU A 16 3.71 -10.10 5.92
N GLY A 17 4.37 -9.13 6.54
CA GLY A 17 4.51 -9.02 7.97
C GLY A 17 3.39 -8.21 8.64
N PRO A 18 3.66 -7.65 9.83
CA PRO A 18 2.70 -6.90 10.61
C PRO A 18 2.47 -5.48 10.07
N ARG A 19 1.71 -4.70 10.82
CA ARG A 19 1.45 -3.29 10.54
C ARG A 19 2.74 -2.46 10.57
N TYR A 20 3.43 -2.46 11.72
CA TYR A 20 4.57 -1.57 11.99
C TYR A 20 5.90 -2.31 12.02
N LYS A 21 7.00 -1.61 11.70
CA LYS A 21 8.38 -2.14 11.74
C LYS A 21 8.75 -2.73 13.10
N ARG A 22 8.24 -2.13 14.19
CA ARG A 22 8.53 -2.55 15.57
C ARG A 22 7.94 -3.91 15.93
N ASP A 23 6.90 -4.35 15.20
CA ASP A 23 6.17 -5.58 15.51
C ASP A 23 6.73 -6.78 14.74
N GLY A 24 7.65 -6.56 13.79
CA GLY A 24 8.27 -7.60 13.00
C GLY A 24 8.78 -7.14 11.63
N ASN A 25 9.48 -8.06 10.95
CA ASN A 25 10.05 -7.83 9.63
C ASN A 25 8.96 -7.78 8.54
N ASN A 26 9.31 -7.20 7.39
CA ASN A 26 8.44 -7.11 6.21
C ASN A 26 7.10 -6.45 6.51
N SER A 27 7.09 -5.41 7.35
CA SER A 27 5.86 -4.72 7.78
C SER A 27 5.27 -3.79 6.71
N GLY A 28 3.99 -3.43 6.85
CA GLY A 28 3.31 -2.51 5.93
C GLY A 28 3.94 -1.12 5.93
N GLU A 29 4.31 -0.63 7.12
CA GLU A 29 5.05 0.61 7.31
C GLU A 29 6.40 0.59 6.56
N GLN A 30 7.14 -0.50 6.63
CA GLN A 30 8.43 -0.64 5.95
C GLN A 30 8.26 -0.65 4.43
N PHE A 31 7.28 -1.39 3.90
CA PHE A 31 6.98 -1.40 2.47
C PHE A 31 6.60 -0.01 1.97
N ARG A 32 5.74 0.70 2.72
CA ARG A 32 5.34 2.07 2.39
C ARG A 32 6.56 2.97 2.25
N GLU A 33 7.38 3.05 3.28
CA GLU A 33 8.48 4.01 3.34
C GLU A 33 9.63 3.70 2.36
N LYS A 34 9.93 2.41 2.15
CA LYS A 34 11.11 2.02 1.37
C LYS A 34 10.83 1.75 -0.09
N VAL A 35 9.59 1.46 -0.47
CA VAL A 35 9.24 1.01 -1.83
C VAL A 35 8.10 1.85 -2.40
N LEU A 36 6.93 1.81 -1.77
CA LEU A 36 5.72 2.39 -2.34
C LEU A 36 5.73 3.93 -2.39
N GLU A 37 6.11 4.60 -1.30
CA GLU A 37 6.17 6.05 -1.21
C GLU A 37 7.26 6.65 -2.12
N PRO A 38 8.50 6.10 -2.18
CA PRO A 38 9.48 6.52 -3.18
C PRO A 38 8.98 6.36 -4.63
N ALA A 39 8.35 5.24 -4.98
CA ALA A 39 7.78 5.04 -6.31
C ALA A 39 6.66 6.06 -6.60
N PHE A 40 5.78 6.29 -5.62
CA PHE A 40 4.69 7.24 -5.74
C PHE A 40 5.18 8.69 -5.96
N LEU A 41 6.29 9.09 -5.33
CA LEU A 41 6.84 10.44 -5.46
C LEU A 41 7.60 10.65 -6.78
N ASN A 42 8.28 9.63 -7.29
CA ASN A 42 9.20 9.78 -8.42
C ASN A 42 8.60 9.41 -9.79
N HIS A 43 7.41 8.81 -9.83
CA HIS A 43 6.78 8.34 -11.07
C HIS A 43 5.38 8.90 -11.25
N ASP A 44 4.91 9.01 -12.49
CA ASP A 44 3.56 9.51 -12.79
C ASP A 44 2.48 8.49 -12.38
N GLN A 45 2.78 7.19 -12.49
CA GLN A 45 1.89 6.10 -12.09
C GLN A 45 2.66 4.98 -11.39
N VAL A 46 2.03 4.32 -10.43
CA VAL A 46 2.57 3.13 -9.75
C VAL A 46 1.57 1.99 -9.90
N VAL A 47 2.03 0.85 -10.40
CA VAL A 47 1.24 -0.38 -10.50
C VAL A 47 1.79 -1.38 -9.50
N VAL A 48 0.96 -1.84 -8.57
CA VAL A 48 1.34 -2.84 -7.56
C VAL A 48 0.72 -4.18 -7.91
N ASN A 49 1.55 -5.18 -8.19
CA ASN A 49 1.10 -6.55 -8.41
C ASN A 49 0.94 -7.32 -7.10
N LEU A 50 -0.20 -7.98 -6.93
CA LEU A 50 -0.56 -8.70 -5.70
C LEU A 50 -0.55 -10.23 -5.85
N ASP A 51 -0.14 -10.78 -7.00
CA ASP A 51 -0.31 -12.20 -7.33
C ASP A 51 0.85 -13.10 -6.92
N SER A 52 1.99 -12.50 -6.56
CA SER A 52 3.22 -13.18 -6.15
C SER A 52 3.33 -13.41 -4.64
N ILE A 53 2.47 -12.78 -3.84
CA ILE A 53 2.40 -13.02 -2.39
C ILE A 53 1.74 -14.37 -2.11
N VAL A 54 2.23 -15.09 -1.11
CA VAL A 54 1.68 -16.40 -0.70
C VAL A 54 0.40 -16.20 0.11
N GLY A 55 0.40 -15.21 1.00
CA GLY A 55 -0.75 -14.77 1.79
C GLY A 55 -0.72 -13.27 2.01
N TYR A 56 -1.81 -12.71 2.52
CA TYR A 56 -1.88 -11.29 2.84
C TYR A 56 -2.22 -11.07 4.31
N SER A 57 -1.81 -9.92 4.82
CA SER A 57 -2.20 -9.41 6.13
C SER A 57 -3.03 -8.14 5.90
N ALA A 58 -4.25 -8.09 6.42
CA ALA A 58 -5.11 -6.92 6.28
C ALA A 58 -4.46 -5.67 6.92
N SER A 59 -3.81 -5.84 8.07
CA SER A 59 -3.11 -4.76 8.75
C SER A 59 -1.88 -4.28 7.99
N PHE A 60 -1.19 -5.18 7.26
CA PHE A 60 -0.12 -4.78 6.35
C PHE A 60 -0.64 -3.87 5.24
N LEU A 61 -1.69 -4.32 4.54
CA LEU A 61 -2.23 -3.61 3.37
C LEU A 61 -2.84 -2.26 3.76
N GLU A 62 -3.58 -2.21 4.87
CA GLU A 62 -4.14 -0.96 5.36
C GLU A 62 -3.05 0.03 5.80
N GLU A 63 -1.96 -0.40 6.44
CA GLU A 63 -0.87 0.52 6.77
C GLU A 63 -0.08 0.97 5.55
N ALA A 64 0.13 0.08 4.59
CA ALA A 64 0.83 0.39 3.35
C ALA A 64 0.08 1.47 2.56
N PHE A 65 -1.16 1.20 2.17
CA PHE A 65 -1.95 2.07 1.28
C PHE A 65 -2.72 3.14 2.06
N GLY A 66 -3.34 2.80 3.18
CA GLY A 66 -3.99 3.78 4.04
C GLY A 66 -2.99 4.74 4.67
N GLY A 67 -1.81 4.26 5.07
CA GLY A 67 -0.73 5.14 5.53
C GLY A 67 -0.20 6.08 4.45
N LEU A 68 -0.12 5.61 3.19
CA LEU A 68 0.20 6.48 2.05
C LEU A 68 -0.88 7.57 1.87
N VAL A 69 -2.16 7.21 1.97
CA VAL A 69 -3.29 8.17 1.91
C VAL A 69 -3.22 9.19 3.04
N ARG A 70 -2.88 8.81 4.26
CA ARG A 70 -2.75 9.76 5.39
C ARG A 70 -1.67 10.82 5.14
N LYS A 71 -0.63 10.48 4.39
CA LYS A 71 0.47 11.40 4.06
C LYS A 71 0.19 12.27 2.84
N HIS A 72 -0.38 11.68 1.77
CA HIS A 72 -0.45 12.31 0.45
C HIS A 72 -1.87 12.64 -0.02
N GLY A 73 -2.88 12.26 0.77
CA GLY A 73 -4.29 12.47 0.45
C GLY A 73 -4.87 11.40 -0.47
N LEU A 74 -6.17 11.11 -0.29
CA LEU A 74 -6.85 10.03 -1.00
C LEU A 74 -6.86 10.25 -2.52
N SER A 75 -7.22 11.46 -2.96
CA SER A 75 -7.36 11.78 -4.39
C SER A 75 -6.05 11.55 -5.15
N SER A 76 -4.92 12.01 -4.59
CA SER A 76 -3.61 11.86 -5.25
C SER A 76 -3.19 10.40 -5.33
N VAL A 77 -3.42 9.62 -4.26
CA VAL A 77 -3.11 8.18 -4.27
C VAL A 77 -4.00 7.43 -5.25
N GLN A 78 -5.31 7.71 -5.30
CA GLN A 78 -6.23 7.08 -6.25
C GLN A 78 -5.94 7.46 -7.70
N GLU A 79 -5.41 8.66 -7.96
CA GLU A 79 -5.03 9.07 -9.31
C GLU A 79 -3.83 8.27 -9.83
N LYS A 80 -2.83 8.01 -8.98
CA LYS A 80 -1.54 7.45 -9.40
C LYS A 80 -1.35 5.96 -9.13
N VAL A 81 -1.98 5.39 -8.09
CA VAL A 81 -1.76 3.98 -7.70
C VAL A 81 -2.81 3.09 -8.35
N ARG A 82 -2.36 1.99 -8.97
CA ARG A 82 -3.17 0.94 -9.59
C ARG A 82 -2.77 -0.43 -9.04
N PHE A 83 -3.70 -1.37 -9.08
CA PHE A 83 -3.46 -2.74 -8.65
C PHE A 83 -3.55 -3.68 -9.84
N ASP A 84 -2.58 -4.58 -9.94
CA ASP A 84 -2.54 -5.64 -10.95
C ASP A 84 -2.68 -7.00 -10.25
N THR A 85 -3.79 -7.69 -10.50
CA THR A 85 -4.06 -9.00 -9.93
C THR A 85 -5.13 -9.72 -10.71
N ILE A 86 -4.92 -11.01 -10.97
CA ILE A 86 -5.96 -11.92 -11.49
C ILE A 86 -6.35 -12.98 -10.45
N LYS A 87 -5.53 -13.22 -9.43
CA LYS A 87 -5.78 -14.25 -8.40
C LYS A 87 -6.54 -13.72 -7.18
N ARG A 88 -6.49 -12.42 -6.93
CA ARG A 88 -6.96 -11.79 -5.68
C ARG A 88 -7.76 -10.52 -5.94
N LEU A 89 -8.62 -10.53 -6.97
CA LEU A 89 -9.48 -9.40 -7.35
C LEU A 89 -10.26 -8.80 -6.17
N TYR A 90 -10.67 -9.62 -5.20
CA TYR A 90 -11.38 -9.18 -3.99
C TYR A 90 -10.54 -8.27 -3.06
N LEU A 91 -9.21 -8.29 -3.16
CA LEU A 91 -8.36 -7.42 -2.34
C LEU A 91 -8.42 -5.97 -2.79
N VAL A 92 -8.64 -5.71 -4.08
CA VAL A 92 -8.69 -4.33 -4.61
C VAL A 92 -9.77 -3.50 -3.91
N PRO A 93 -11.06 -3.91 -3.87
CA PRO A 93 -12.09 -3.12 -3.18
C PRO A 93 -11.86 -3.03 -1.66
N LEU A 94 -11.21 -4.02 -1.03
CA LEU A 94 -10.85 -3.95 0.39
C LEU A 94 -9.77 -2.90 0.65
N ILE A 95 -8.71 -2.90 -0.16
CA ILE A 95 -7.64 -1.90 -0.08
C ILE A 95 -8.21 -0.50 -0.33
N GLU A 96 -9.06 -0.34 -1.35
CA GLU A 96 -9.73 0.92 -1.62
C GLU A 96 -10.65 1.37 -0.48
N SER A 97 -11.34 0.44 0.19
CA SER A 97 -12.12 0.74 1.40
C SER A 97 -11.23 1.28 2.51
N TRP A 98 -10.12 0.61 2.80
CA TRP A 98 -9.17 1.05 3.82
C TRP A 98 -8.50 2.38 3.48
N MET A 99 -8.22 2.64 2.20
CA MET A 99 -7.76 3.94 1.72
C MET A 99 -8.80 5.04 2.01
N LYS A 100 -10.08 4.78 1.75
CA LYS A 100 -11.17 5.73 2.08
C LYS A 100 -11.32 5.93 3.59
N ASP A 101 -11.23 4.88 4.39
CA ASP A 101 -11.31 5.02 5.86
C ASP A 101 -10.13 5.87 6.40
N ALA A 102 -8.94 5.65 5.84
CA ALA A 102 -7.74 6.39 6.20
C ALA A 102 -7.88 7.89 5.95
N SER A 103 -8.60 8.32 4.90
CA SER A 103 -8.80 9.74 4.59
C SER A 103 -9.66 10.48 5.62
N HIS A 104 -10.51 9.77 6.36
CA HIS A 104 -11.38 10.34 7.40
C HIS A 104 -10.75 10.30 8.80
N SER A 105 -9.73 9.44 8.99
CA SER A 105 -9.06 9.23 10.27
C SER A 105 -8.14 10.38 10.71
N SER A 106 -7.83 11.33 9.83
CA SER A 106 -6.92 12.47 10.09
C SER A 106 -7.47 13.54 11.04
N SER A 107 -8.64 13.35 11.66
CA SER A 107 -9.29 14.34 12.53
C SER A 107 -9.03 14.16 14.04
N LYS A 108 -8.32 13.11 14.49
CA LYS A 108 -8.01 12.91 15.92
C LYS A 108 -6.64 12.27 16.18
N GLN A 109 -5.57 13.02 15.96
CA GLN A 109 -4.32 12.77 16.69
C GLN A 109 -3.56 14.08 16.92
N SER A 110 -4.17 14.93 17.76
CA SER A 110 -3.51 16.04 18.44
C SER A 110 -4.23 16.21 19.76
N ARG A 111 -3.74 15.50 20.79
CA ARG A 111 -3.83 15.85 22.21
C ARG A 111 -2.83 14.99 22.96
#